data_AF-A0A7Y2FUT5-F1
#
_entry.id   AF-A0A7Y2FUT5-F1
#
_cell.length_a   1.000
_cell.length_b   1.000
_cell.length_c   1.000
_cell.angle_alpha   90.00
_cell.angle_beta   90.00
_cell.angle_gamma   90.00
#
_symmetry.space_group_name_H-M   'P 1'
#
loop_
_entity.id
_entity.type
_entity.pdbx_description
1 polymer ?
#
loop_
_entity_poly.entity_id
_entity_poly.type
_entity_poly.pdbx_seq_one_letter_code
_entity_poly.pdbx_strand_id
1 'polypeptide(L)' 'MVKDQHSSNYSAARSRAVEVFGRQDLAEDWLEKMSAELGTAPRELLNTSEGFNRVLRHLRSVELALSLR' A
#
# COMPACT_ATOMS: atom_id res chain seq x y z
N MET A 1 -10.10 -7.08 22.42
CA MET A 1 -8.72 -7.13 21.89
C MET A 1 -8.78 -6.70 20.42
N VAL A 2 -8.30 -5.51 20.06
CA VAL A 2 -8.42 -4.96 18.68
C VAL A 2 -7.15 -4.18 18.28
N LYS A 3 -5.97 -4.56 18.77
CA LYS A 3 -4.72 -3.85 18.47
C LYS A 3 -3.87 -4.50 17.38
N ASP A 4 -4.18 -5.73 16.96
CA ASP A 4 -3.27 -6.52 16.10
C ASP A 4 -3.55 -6.39 14.59
N GLN A 5 -4.77 -6.02 14.18
CA GLN A 5 -5.14 -5.95 12.74
C GLN A 5 -4.41 -4.80 12.00
N HIS A 6 -4.20 -3.67 12.66
CA HIS A 6 -3.60 -2.47 12.06
C HIS A 6 -2.11 -2.69 11.75
N SER A 7 -1.40 -3.35 12.65
CA SER A 7 0.01 -3.71 12.45
C SER A 7 0.18 -4.79 11.38
N SER A 8 -0.82 -5.66 11.19
CA SER A 8 -0.82 -6.72 10.18
C SER A 8 -1.06 -6.17 8.77
N ASN A 9 -2.06 -5.29 8.58
CA ASN A 9 -2.34 -4.71 7.26
C ASN A 9 -1.20 -3.79 6.78
N TYR A 10 -0.60 -3.02 7.69
CA TYR A 10 0.55 -2.17 7.36
C TYR A 10 1.76 -2.99 6.91
N SER A 11 2.13 -4.02 7.67
CA SER A 11 3.28 -4.86 7.31
C SER A 11 3.06 -5.58 5.97
N ALA A 12 1.87 -6.11 5.73
CA ALA A 12 1.52 -6.76 4.47
C ALA A 12 1.56 -5.78 3.28
N ALA A 13 0.96 -4.58 3.43
CA ALA A 13 0.98 -3.56 2.38
C ALA A 13 2.41 -3.08 2.08
N ARG A 14 3.24 -2.89 3.12
CA ARG A 14 4.66 -2.52 2.97
C ARG A 14 5.46 -3.60 2.26
N SER A 15 5.34 -4.87 2.65
CA SER A 15 6.01 -5.97 1.96
C SER A 15 5.62 -6.02 0.48
N ARG A 16 4.32 -5.89 0.17
CA ARG A 16 3.86 -5.87 -1.21
C ARG A 16 4.39 -4.67 -1.99
N ALA A 17 4.43 -3.49 -1.38
CA ALA A 17 5.01 -2.31 -2.01
C ALA A 17 6.52 -2.48 -2.27
N VAL A 18 7.26 -3.14 -1.37
CA VAL A 18 8.69 -3.47 -1.61
C VAL A 18 8.85 -4.39 -2.81
N GLU A 19 7.98 -5.37 -3.01
CA GLU A 19 8.01 -6.23 -4.21
C GLU A 19 7.78 -5.42 -5.50
N VAL A 20 6.89 -4.42 -5.47
CA VAL A 20 6.56 -3.59 -6.63
C VAL A 20 7.65 -2.57 -6.95
N PHE A 21 8.22 -1.92 -5.93
CA PHE A 21 9.21 -0.84 -6.11
C PHE A 21 10.66 -1.30 -6.00
N GLY A 22 10.91 -2.53 -5.54
CA GLY A 22 12.24 -3.12 -5.35
C GLY A 22 13.05 -2.53 -4.20
N ARG A 23 12.53 -1.54 -3.47
CA ARG A 23 13.23 -0.84 -2.38
C ARG A 23 12.31 -0.48 -1.22
N GLN A 24 12.85 -0.61 -0.02
CA GLN A 24 12.13 -0.33 1.22
C GLN A 24 11.74 1.15 1.39
N ASP A 25 12.67 2.06 1.08
CA ASP A 25 12.43 3.50 1.21
C ASP A 25 11.36 4.00 0.24
N LEU A 26 11.36 3.50 -1.01
CA LEU A 26 10.30 3.83 -1.98
C LEU A 26 8.93 3.29 -1.57
N ALA A 27 8.89 2.09 -0.98
CA ALA A 27 7.66 1.50 -0.48
C ALA A 27 7.06 2.31 0.69
N GLU A 28 7.90 2.72 1.64
CA GLU A 28 7.48 3.57 2.76
C GLU A 28 7.03 4.95 2.28
N ASP A 29 7.81 5.59 1.41
CA ASP A 29 7.46 6.89 0.82
C ASP A 29 6.14 6.85 0.06
N TRP A 30 5.88 5.76 -0.69
CA TRP A 30 4.61 5.56 -1.38
C TRP A 30 3.42 5.40 -0.42
N LEU A 31 3.61 4.71 0.72
CA LEU A 31 2.54 4.50 1.70
C LEU A 31 2.14 5.78 2.44
N GLU A 32 3.07 6.73 2.61
CA GLU A 32 2.86 7.99 3.34
C GLU A 32 2.41 9.13 2.40
N LYS A 33 2.66 9.03 1.09
CA LYS A 33 2.28 10.07 0.12
C LYS A 33 0.83 9.98 -0.31
N MET A 34 0.21 11.14 -0.48
CA MET A 34 -1.15 11.25 -1.04
C MET A 34 -1.20 10.63 -2.43
N SER A 35 -2.10 9.68 -2.63
CA SER A 35 -2.42 9.12 -3.94
C SER A 35 -3.69 9.79 -4.47
N ALA A 36 -3.62 10.37 -5.67
CA ALA A 36 -4.78 10.94 -6.35
C ALA A 36 -5.86 9.89 -6.63
N GLU A 37 -5.46 8.66 -6.95
CA GLU A 37 -6.36 7.52 -7.20
C GLU A 37 -7.07 7.04 -5.93
N LEU A 38 -6.40 7.14 -4.77
CA LEU A 38 -6.98 6.74 -3.49
C LEU A 38 -7.70 7.88 -2.76
N GLY A 39 -7.41 9.13 -3.14
CA GLY A 39 -7.88 10.35 -2.47
C GLY A 39 -7.20 10.64 -1.13
N THR A 40 -6.27 9.79 -0.69
CA THR A 40 -5.48 9.94 0.54
C THR A 40 -4.18 9.14 0.47
N ALA A 41 -3.35 9.21 1.52
CA ALA A 41 -2.20 8.34 1.71
C ALA A 41 -2.64 6.89 1.94
N PRO A 42 -2.05 5.89 1.24
CA PRO A 42 -2.41 4.49 1.40
C PRO A 42 -2.45 4.02 2.87
N ARG A 43 -1.52 4.48 3.70
CA ARG A 43 -1.46 4.16 5.14
C ARG A 43 -2.75 4.43 5.88
N GLU A 44 -3.47 5.50 5.55
CA GLU A 44 -4.71 5.88 6.23
C GLU A 44 -5.87 4.89 5.99
N LEU A 45 -5.80 4.12 4.89
CA LEU A 45 -6.83 3.14 4.54
C LEU A 45 -6.62 1.79 5.23
N LEU A 46 -5.43 1.53 5.78
CA LEU A 46 -5.04 0.19 6.27
C LEU A 46 -5.72 -0.21 7.58
N ASN A 47 -6.49 0.68 8.19
CA ASN A 47 -7.26 0.44 9.41
C ASN A 47 -8.46 -0.49 9.19
N THR A 48 -8.82 -0.77 7.93
CA THR A 48 -9.95 -1.63 7.58
C THR A 48 -9.55 -2.64 6.49
N SER A 49 -10.23 -3.79 6.44
CA SER A 49 -10.00 -4.78 5.40
C SER A 49 -10.35 -4.26 4.01
N GLU A 50 -11.41 -3.45 3.88
CA GLU A 50 -11.77 -2.85 2.59
C GLU A 50 -10.70 -1.85 2.12
N GLY A 51 -10.23 -0.99 3.01
CA GLY A 51 -9.16 -0.05 2.68
C GLY A 51 -7.85 -0.77 2.33
N PHE A 52 -7.51 -1.85 3.02
CA PHE A 52 -6.38 -2.72 2.65
C PHE A 52 -6.54 -3.30 1.24
N ASN A 53 -7.71 -3.86 0.90
CA ASN A 53 -7.99 -4.38 -0.43
C ASN A 53 -7.90 -3.29 -1.52
N ARG A 54 -8.34 -2.06 -1.23
CA ARG A 54 -8.15 -0.91 -2.13
C ARG A 54 -6.68 -0.59 -2.36
N VAL A 55 -5.86 -0.58 -1.31
CA VAL A 55 -4.40 -0.36 -1.43
C VAL A 55 -3.75 -1.45 -2.27
N LEU A 56 -4.08 -2.73 -2.05
CA LEU A 56 -3.53 -3.84 -2.84
C LEU A 56 -3.91 -3.75 -4.32
N ARG A 57 -5.17 -3.41 -4.64
CA ARG A 57 -5.59 -3.18 -6.03
C ARG A 57 -4.80 -2.05 -6.68
N HIS A 58 -4.57 -0.96 -5.95
CA HIS A 58 -3.80 0.16 -6.47
C HIS A 58 -2.33 -0.20 -6.71
N LEU A 59 -1.69 -0.93 -5.79
CA LEU A 59 -0.33 -1.47 -5.99
C LEU A 59 -0.25 -2.37 -7.24
N ARG A 60 -1.27 -3.18 -7.50
CA ARG A 60 -1.33 -4.00 -8.72
C ARG A 60 -1.40 -3.14 -9.99
N SER A 61 -2.18 -2.05 -9.99
CA SER A 61 -2.20 -1.11 -11.12
C SER A 61 -0.85 -0.45 -11.35
N VAL A 62 -0.14 -0.08 -10.28
CA VAL A 62 1.21 0.50 -10.36
C VAL A 62 2.22 -0.50 -10.92
N GLU A 63 2.21 -1.75 -10.45
CA GLU A 63 3.08 -2.83 -10.95
C GLU A 63 2.90 -3.05 -12.46
N LEU A 64 1.65 -3.08 -12.93
CA LEU A 64 1.34 -3.23 -14.35
C LEU A 64 1.88 -2.03 -15.16
N ALA A 65 1.72 -0.81 -14.65
CA ALA A 65 2.24 0.39 -15.31
C ALA A 65 3.77 0.44 -15.38
N LEU A 66 4.46 -0.11 -14.38
CA LEU A 66 5.93 -0.24 -14.36
C LEU A 66 6.42 -1.34 -15.32
N SER A 67 5.68 -2.44 -15.43
CA SER A 67 6.04 -3.57 -16.29
C SER A 67 5.87 -3.30 -17.80
N LEU A 68 5.17 -2.22 -18.15
CA LEU A 68 4.98 -1.76 -19.53
C LEU A 68 6.06 -0.77 -20.00
N ARG A 69 7.06 -0.48 -19.16
CA ARG A 69 8.21 0.39 -19.45
C ARG A 69 9.47 -0.42 -19.71
#